data_AF-A0A1Z5SHU6-F1
#
_entry.id   AF-A0A1Z5SHU6-F1
#
_cell.length_a   1.000
_cell.length_b   1.000
_cell.length_c   1.000
_cell.angle_alpha   90.00
_cell.angle_beta   90.00
_cell.angle_gamma   90.00
#
_symmetry.space_group_name_H-M   'P 1'
#
loop_
_entity.id
_entity.type
_entity.pdbx_description
1 polymer ?
#
loop_
_entity_poly.entity_id
_entity_poly.type
_entity_poly.pdbx_seq_one_letter_code
_entity_poly.pdbx_strand_id
1 'polypeptide(L)'
;MELNKTYRYKLKEWLSTYSTQSKRLTINKLVKESGQSRYTIRRIMYMKQDDTSYVRRETVEAICKILNKDITDFEYPTIKK
;
A
#
# COMPACT_ATOMS: atom_id res chain seq x y z
N MET A 1 -12.06 3.70 18.83
CA MET A 1 -11.07 4.52 18.09
C MET A 1 -11.28 4.22 16.62
N GLU A 2 -12.14 4.99 15.96
CA GLU A 2 -12.48 4.78 14.55
C GLU A 2 -11.23 5.04 13.71
N LEU A 3 -10.69 3.98 13.10
CA LEU A 3 -9.83 4.12 11.93
C LEU A 3 -10.72 4.69 10.82
N ASN A 4 -10.90 6.01 10.82
CA ASN A 4 -11.39 6.74 9.67
C ASN A 4 -10.44 6.35 8.54
N LYS A 5 -10.90 5.44 7.65
CA LYS A 5 -10.15 4.85 6.55
C LYS A 5 -9.83 5.95 5.54
N THR A 6 -8.87 6.78 5.91
CA THR A 6 -8.49 8.01 5.20
C THR A 6 -7.79 7.66 3.88
N TYR A 7 -7.22 6.46 3.79
CA TYR A 7 -6.47 5.98 2.66
C TYR A 7 -7.20 4.84 1.97
N ARG A 8 -7.02 4.76 0.66
CA ARG A 8 -7.62 3.75 -0.22
C ARG A 8 -7.01 2.36 -0.01
N TYR A 9 -5.70 2.29 0.12
CA TYR A 9 -4.97 1.04 0.29
C TYR A 9 -4.46 0.83 1.72
N LYS A 10 -4.36 -0.43 2.14
CA LYS A 10 -3.87 -0.84 3.45
C LYS A 10 -2.35 -0.79 3.60
N LEU A 11 -1.60 -0.41 2.54
CA LEU A 11 -0.14 -0.41 2.55
C LEU A 11 0.46 0.37 3.74
N LYS A 12 -0.10 1.52 4.10
CA LYS A 12 0.35 2.30 5.27
C LYS A 12 0.12 1.53 6.57
N GLU A 13 -1.05 0.93 6.72
CA GLU A 13 -1.43 0.14 7.89
C GLU A 13 -0.48 -1.05 8.04
N TRP A 14 -0.29 -1.83 6.98
CA TRP A 14 0.61 -2.98 6.99
C TRP A 14 2.04 -2.58 7.32
N LEU A 15 2.55 -1.50 6.74
CA LEU A 15 3.91 -1.03 7.04
C LEU A 15 4.03 -0.44 8.46
N SER A 16 2.94 -0.03 9.10
CA SER A 16 2.97 0.57 10.44
C SER A 16 3.33 -0.43 11.54
N THR A 17 3.13 -1.73 11.31
CA THR A 17 3.49 -2.81 12.24
C THR A 17 5.01 -3.06 12.32
N TYR A 18 5.77 -2.55 11.34
CA TYR A 18 7.21 -2.69 11.29
C TYR A 18 7.89 -1.58 12.10
N SER A 19 9.01 -1.92 12.75
CA SER A 19 9.93 -0.93 13.32
C SER A 19 10.44 0.04 12.25
N THR A 20 10.93 1.22 12.64
CA THR A 20 11.45 2.23 11.70
C THR A 20 12.50 1.66 10.74
N GLN A 21 13.42 0.85 11.26
CA GLN A 21 14.47 0.23 10.46
C GLN A 21 13.89 -0.81 9.49
N SER A 22 13.03 -1.72 9.97
CA SER A 22 12.41 -2.74 9.13
C SER A 22 11.50 -2.14 8.06
N LYS A 23 10.79 -1.04 8.38
CA LYS A 23 9.98 -0.28 7.41
C LYS A 23 10.83 0.29 6.29
N ARG A 24 12.00 0.88 6.61
CA ARG A 24 12.94 1.40 5.61
C ARG A 24 13.44 0.29 4.69
N LEU A 25 13.83 -0.86 5.26
CA LEU A 25 14.29 -2.01 4.49
C LEU A 25 13.17 -2.57 3.60
N THR A 26 11.96 -2.69 4.13
CA THR A 26 10.79 -3.19 3.38
C THR A 26 10.42 -2.26 2.23
N ILE A 27 10.45 -0.94 2.42
CA ILE A 27 10.23 0.03 1.34
C ILE A 27 11.32 -0.08 0.26
N ASN A 28 12.58 -0.27 0.65
CA ASN A 28 13.66 -0.48 -0.32
C ASN A 28 13.46 -1.79 -1.10
N LYS A 29 13.03 -2.85 -0.43
CA LYS A 29 12.68 -4.13 -1.06
C LYS A 29 11.54 -3.96 -2.07
N LEU A 30 10.47 -3.27 -1.67
CA LEU A 30 9.34 -2.94 -2.55
C LEU A 30 9.80 -2.20 -3.81
N VAL A 31 10.60 -1.15 -3.66
CA VAL A 31 11.14 -0.38 -4.79
C VAL A 31 11.98 -1.25 -5.73
N LYS A 32 12.87 -2.08 -5.17
CA LYS A 32 13.78 -2.92 -5.95
C LYS A 32 13.05 -4.04 -6.68
N GLU A 33 12.14 -4.74 -6.02
CA GLU A 33 11.51 -5.97 -6.55
C GLU A 33 10.24 -5.70 -7.36
N SER A 34 9.50 -4.63 -7.09
CA SER A 34 8.32 -4.26 -7.90
C SER A 34 8.66 -3.44 -9.15
N GLY A 35 9.92 -2.97 -9.28
CA GLY A 35 10.34 -2.03 -10.32
C GLY A 35 9.72 -0.63 -10.20
N GLN A 36 8.98 -0.35 -9.11
CA GLN A 36 8.31 0.93 -8.91
C GLN A 36 9.22 1.94 -8.23
N SER A 37 9.07 3.20 -8.60
CA SER A 37 9.77 4.29 -7.92
C SER A 37 9.35 4.41 -6.45
N ARG A 38 10.25 4.94 -5.60
CA ARG A 38 9.92 5.28 -4.21
C ARG A 38 8.75 6.27 -4.12
N TYR A 39 8.62 7.16 -5.11
CA TYR A 39 7.50 8.08 -5.21
C TYR A 39 6.17 7.34 -5.42
N THR A 40 6.12 6.36 -6.33
CA THR A 40 4.93 5.55 -6.57
C THR A 40 4.51 4.79 -5.32
N ILE A 41 5.44 4.14 -4.62
CA ILE A 41 5.15 3.43 -3.37
C ILE A 41 4.59 4.38 -2.31
N ARG A 42 5.16 5.58 -2.16
CA ARG A 42 4.64 6.61 -1.25
C ARG A 42 3.25 7.10 -1.67
N ARG A 43 3.02 7.32 -2.96
CA ARG A 43 1.72 7.76 -3.47
C ARG A 43 0.64 6.71 -3.16
N ILE A 44 0.90 5.43 -3.40
CA ILE A 44 -0.02 4.34 -3.05
C ILE A 44 -0.28 4.32 -1.54
N MET A 45 0.77 4.44 -0.72
CA MET A 45 0.67 4.44 0.74
C MET A 45 -0.22 5.57 1.30
N TYR A 46 -0.28 6.71 0.60
CA TYR A 46 -1.04 7.88 1.05
C TYR A 46 -2.21 8.25 0.13
N MET A 47 -2.56 7.38 -0.82
CA MET A 47 -3.68 7.58 -1.73
C MET A 47 -4.98 7.63 -0.94
N LYS A 48 -5.77 8.69 -1.10
CA LYS A 48 -7.03 8.90 -0.37
C LYS A 48 -8.16 8.06 -0.95
N GLN A 49 -9.19 7.76 -0.15
CA GLN A 49 -10.31 6.92 -0.61
C GLN A 49 -11.05 7.48 -1.83
N ASP A 50 -11.13 8.80 -1.96
CA ASP A 50 -11.75 9.53 -3.07
C ASP A 50 -10.81 9.73 -4.27
N ASP A 51 -9.54 9.33 -4.16
CA ASP A 51 -8.58 9.42 -5.26
C ASP A 51 -8.91 8.39 -6.34
N THR A 52 -9.31 8.89 -7.50
CA THR A 52 -9.71 8.11 -8.69
C THR A 52 -8.51 7.64 -9.52
N SER A 53 -7.29 7.99 -9.13
CA SER A 53 -6.07 7.55 -9.80
C SER A 53 -6.00 6.03 -9.89
N TYR A 54 -5.63 5.55 -11.07
CA TYR A 54 -5.46 4.13 -11.31
C TYR A 54 -4.09 3.65 -10.82
N VAL A 55 -4.06 2.52 -10.11
CA VAL A 55 -2.86 1.75 -9.80
C VAL A 55 -2.94 0.45 -10.58
N ARG A 56 -1.89 0.13 -11.34
CA ARG A 56 -1.84 -1.09 -12.14
C ARG A 56 -1.95 -2.32 -11.24
N ARG A 57 -2.74 -3.30 -11.68
CA ARG A 57 -2.90 -4.58 -10.96
C ARG A 57 -1.57 -5.26 -10.68
N GLU A 58 -0.66 -5.26 -11.65
CA GLU A 58 0.71 -5.80 -11.51
C GLU A 58 1.48 -5.17 -10.34
N THR A 59 1.33 -3.86 -10.13
CA THR A 59 1.93 -3.16 -8.99
C THR A 59 1.35 -3.66 -7.67
N VAL A 60 0.03 -3.85 -7.60
CA VAL A 60 -0.64 -4.39 -6.42
C VAL A 60 -0.17 -5.81 -6.13
N GLU A 61 -0.17 -6.68 -7.14
CA GLU A 61 0.28 -8.07 -7.03
C GLU A 61 1.73 -8.15 -6.56
N ALA A 62 2.63 -7.32 -7.10
CA ALA A 62 4.02 -7.26 -6.67
C ALA A 62 4.14 -6.82 -5.20
N ILE A 63 3.42 -5.78 -4.79
CA ILE A 63 3.43 -5.32 -3.38
C ILE A 63 2.92 -6.43 -2.45
N CYS A 64 1.78 -7.03 -2.76
CA CYS A 64 1.19 -8.10 -1.95
C CYS A 64 2.09 -9.33 -1.85
N LYS A 65 2.71 -9.75 -2.96
CA LYS A 65 3.69 -10.84 -2.99
C LYS A 65 4.90 -10.55 -2.09
N ILE A 66 5.48 -9.35 -2.19
CA ILE A 66 6.66 -8.96 -1.40
C ILE A 66 6.35 -8.90 0.11
N LEU A 67 5.14 -8.49 0.47
CA LEU A 67 4.67 -8.39 1.86
C LEU A 67 4.00 -9.67 2.38
N ASN A 68 3.89 -10.71 1.55
CA ASN A 68 3.16 -11.94 1.85
C ASN A 68 1.72 -11.67 2.33
N LYS A 69 0.96 -10.92 1.52
CA LYS A 69 -0.43 -10.54 1.78
C LYS A 69 -1.32 -10.94 0.61
N ASP A 70 -2.61 -11.07 0.88
CA ASP A 70 -3.61 -11.30 -0.15
C ASP A 70 -3.87 -9.99 -0.93
N ILE A 71 -4.05 -10.11 -2.24
CA ILE A 71 -4.45 -8.99 -3.11
C ILE A 71 -5.86 -8.52 -2.81
N THR A 72 -6.79 -9.41 -2.47
CA THR A 72 -8.18 -9.05 -2.19
C THR A 72 -8.32 -8.22 -0.93
N ASP A 73 -7.30 -8.25 -0.05
CA ASP A 73 -7.25 -7.47 1.19
C ASP A 73 -6.50 -6.14 1.04
N PHE A 74 -5.93 -5.83 -0.14
CA PHE A 74 -5.06 -4.66 -0.32
C PHE A 74 -5.80 -3.33 -0.27
N GLU A 75 -7.00 -3.27 -0.82
CA GLU A 75 -7.84 -2.07 -0.90
C GLU A 75 -8.94 -2.14 0.15
N TYR A 76 -9.21 -1.03 0.84
CA TYR A 76 -10.36 -1.00 1.72
C TYR A 76 -11.65 -1.01 0.89
N PRO A 77 -12.72 -1.65 1.37
CA PRO A 77 -14.03 -1.56 0.73
C PRO A 77 -14.42 -0.10 0.54
N THR A 78 -14.78 0.29 -0.68
CA THR A 78 -15.45 1.57 -0.94
C THR A 78 -16.77 1.57 -0.20
N ILE A 79 -16.89 2.42 0.83
CA ILE A 79 -18.16 2.70 1.47
C ILE A 79 -18.93 3.57 0.49
N LYS A 80 -19.82 2.96 -0.31
CA LYS A 80 -20.84 3.75 -1.01
C LYS A 80 -21.74 4.34 0.07
N LYS A 81 -21.71 5.66 0.22
CA LYS A 81 -22.69 6.39 1.01
C LYS A 81 -24.06 6.26 0.36
#